data_AF-A0A651G097-F1
#
_entry.id   AF-A0A651G097-F1
#
_cell.length_a   1.000
_cell.length_b   1.000
_cell.length_c   1.000
_cell.angle_alpha   90.00
_cell.angle_beta   90.00
_cell.angle_gamma   90.00
#
_symmetry.space_group_name_H-M   'P 1'
#
loop_
_entity.id
_entity.type
_entity.pdbx_description
1 polymer ?
#
loop_
_entity_poly.entity_id
_entity_poly.type
_entity_poly.pdbx_seq_one_letter_code
_entity_poly.pdbx_strand_id
1 'polypeptide(L)'
;MAQEHLQKNLRTWKENADDIFAAQPEDRRVYDAARIEKIKAMLAETPTGAEIIKWTKENGIDIKLDYQCEEAGAGGYYIPGSKTVCLNAHLPDERLVMALAHELRHAWQGEKGFCPTMYKDVHTYLKQFRFIEADAAAIEIQVTSEWVARHPDFKPDPFRQACLDLAEKQKQNAPEVLRGKETLWAGFCGFFTFGDRKNFYDGGSLYTAEIMNDIVEFDGKRAPTEYGAGKDHKLPPFDGVNVEDAAQFVKLGEGFNGKSNYLAGLPVDILGIEEFTGNLSSGNQKRFDAVREAESHAGTTQARPIPRMM
;
A
#
# COMPACT_ATOMS: atom_id res chain seq x y z
N MET A 1 26.58 24.31 -6.23
CA MET A 1 26.32 23.36 -7.33
C MET A 1 25.23 22.33 -7.01
N ALA A 2 25.09 21.82 -5.77
CA ALA A 2 23.96 20.94 -5.40
C ALA A 2 22.58 21.67 -5.42
N GLN A 3 22.51 22.92 -4.94
CA GLN A 3 21.26 23.72 -4.93
C GLN A 3 20.68 24.03 -6.33
N GLU A 4 21.52 24.23 -7.36
CA GLU A 4 21.05 24.48 -8.74
C GLU A 4 20.53 23.21 -9.44
N HIS A 5 20.98 22.03 -9.02
CA HIS A 5 20.43 20.76 -9.49
C HIS A 5 19.11 20.40 -8.81
N LEU A 6 18.96 20.72 -7.52
CA LEU A 6 17.72 20.56 -6.76
C LEU A 6 16.56 21.40 -7.33
N GLN A 7 16.80 22.66 -7.71
CA GLN A 7 15.74 23.50 -8.29
C GLN A 7 15.28 23.06 -9.70
N LYS A 8 16.15 22.39 -10.48
CA LYS A 8 15.77 21.87 -11.80
C LYS A 8 14.92 20.61 -11.74
N ASN A 9 14.98 19.86 -10.63
CA ASN A 9 14.30 18.57 -10.47
C ASN A 9 13.10 18.60 -9.51
N LEU A 10 12.92 19.67 -8.74
CA LEU A 10 11.66 19.96 -8.07
C LEU A 10 10.63 20.39 -9.14
N ARG A 11 10.03 19.41 -9.83
CA ARG A 11 8.73 19.64 -10.46
C ARG A 11 7.81 20.06 -9.33
N THR A 12 7.45 21.33 -9.27
CA THR A 12 6.31 21.76 -8.45
C THR A 12 5.11 20.99 -8.99
N TRP A 13 4.69 19.94 -8.28
CA TRP A 13 3.42 19.26 -8.52
C TRP A 13 2.32 20.27 -8.18
N LYS A 14 1.98 21.11 -9.16
CA LYS A 14 0.92 22.12 -9.07
C LYS A 14 -0.45 21.57 -9.45
N GLU A 15 -0.50 20.33 -9.92
CA GLU A 15 -1.68 19.67 -10.43
C GLU A 15 -2.17 18.69 -9.37
N ASN A 16 -3.30 18.99 -8.71
CA ASN A 16 -4.01 17.97 -7.95
C ASN A 16 -4.54 16.94 -8.96
N ALA A 17 -4.48 15.66 -8.63
CA ALA A 17 -5.09 14.60 -9.43
C ALA A 17 -6.53 14.98 -9.81
N ASP A 18 -7.29 15.59 -8.90
CA ASP A 18 -8.64 16.09 -9.17
C ASP A 18 -8.73 17.10 -10.32
N ASP A 19 -7.76 18.02 -10.44
CA ASP A 19 -7.72 19.01 -11.52
C ASP A 19 -7.41 18.33 -12.88
N ILE A 20 -6.50 17.36 -12.88
CA ILE A 20 -6.17 16.55 -14.06
C ILE A 20 -7.41 15.78 -14.53
N PHE A 21 -8.13 15.15 -13.61
CA PHE A 21 -9.34 14.39 -13.92
C PHE A 21 -10.51 15.28 -14.34
N ALA A 22 -10.69 16.44 -13.70
CA ALA A 22 -11.74 17.40 -14.07
C ALA A 22 -11.52 17.99 -15.47
N ALA A 23 -10.26 18.16 -15.87
CA ALA A 23 -9.89 18.68 -17.19
C ALA A 23 -10.06 17.65 -18.34
N GLN A 24 -10.35 16.38 -18.04
CA GLN A 24 -10.54 15.36 -19.08
C GLN A 24 -11.79 15.65 -19.94
N PRO A 25 -11.78 15.34 -21.25
CA PRO A 25 -12.96 15.43 -22.11
C PRO A 25 -14.16 14.65 -21.57
N GLU A 26 -15.39 15.13 -21.83
CA GLU A 26 -16.61 14.53 -21.28
C GLU A 26 -16.85 13.08 -21.73
N ASP A 27 -16.63 12.80 -23.01
CA ASP A 27 -16.70 11.47 -23.60
C ASP A 27 -15.74 10.50 -22.90
N ARG A 28 -14.54 10.97 -22.57
CA ARG A 28 -13.57 10.20 -21.79
C ARG A 28 -14.06 9.91 -20.38
N ARG A 29 -14.59 10.90 -19.66
CA ARG A 29 -15.12 10.68 -18.30
C ARG A 29 -16.27 9.68 -18.30
N VAL A 30 -17.13 9.70 -19.32
CA VAL A 30 -18.23 8.72 -19.48
C VAL A 30 -17.67 7.31 -19.70
N TYR A 31 -16.68 7.15 -20.57
CA TYR A 31 -16.01 5.86 -20.80
C TYR A 31 -15.34 5.33 -19.53
N ASP A 32 -14.59 6.18 -18.83
CA ASP A 32 -13.87 5.81 -17.62
C ASP A 32 -14.83 5.39 -16.50
N ALA A 33 -15.92 6.15 -16.32
CA ALA A 33 -16.97 5.80 -15.36
C ALA A 33 -17.60 4.43 -15.66
N ALA A 34 -17.94 4.15 -16.93
CA ALA A 34 -18.50 2.86 -17.32
C ALA A 34 -17.52 1.70 -17.08
N ARG A 35 -16.24 1.92 -17.36
CA ARG A 35 -15.18 0.92 -17.14
C ARG A 35 -14.94 0.66 -15.65
N ILE A 36 -14.92 1.71 -14.82
CA ILE A 36 -14.79 1.58 -13.37
C ILE A 36 -15.97 0.78 -12.79
N GLU A 37 -17.20 1.06 -13.21
CA GLU A 37 -18.37 0.31 -12.76
C GLU A 37 -18.31 -1.16 -13.19
N LYS A 38 -17.79 -1.45 -14.40
CA LYS A 38 -17.52 -2.83 -14.83
C LYS A 38 -16.50 -3.52 -13.91
N ILE A 39 -15.37 -2.88 -13.61
CA ILE A 39 -14.33 -3.45 -12.72
C ILE A 39 -14.87 -3.68 -11.31
N LYS A 40 -15.67 -2.74 -10.77
CA LYS A 40 -16.34 -2.92 -9.47
C LYS A 40 -17.32 -4.10 -9.48
N ALA A 41 -18.09 -4.24 -10.56
CA ALA A 41 -19.02 -5.36 -10.71
C ALA A 41 -18.28 -6.69 -10.76
N MET A 42 -17.18 -6.78 -11.52
CA MET A 42 -16.30 -7.95 -11.55
C MET A 42 -15.74 -8.25 -10.16
N LEU A 43 -15.19 -7.26 -9.44
CA LEU A 43 -14.69 -7.47 -8.07
C LEU A 43 -15.78 -8.04 -7.15
N ALA A 44 -17.01 -7.50 -7.24
CA ALA A 44 -18.15 -7.93 -6.45
C ALA A 44 -18.66 -9.36 -6.76
N GLU A 45 -18.18 -10.02 -7.82
CA GLU A 45 -18.48 -11.44 -8.06
C GLU A 45 -17.86 -12.35 -6.98
N THR A 46 -16.79 -11.89 -6.33
CA THR A 46 -16.10 -12.59 -5.25
C THR A 46 -16.69 -12.22 -3.88
N PRO A 47 -16.82 -13.15 -2.90
CA PRO A 47 -17.33 -12.84 -1.58
C PRO A 47 -16.55 -11.71 -0.89
N THR A 48 -15.23 -11.78 -0.93
CA THR A 48 -14.36 -10.75 -0.35
C THR A 48 -14.51 -9.42 -1.11
N GLY A 49 -14.55 -9.46 -2.44
CA GLY A 49 -14.75 -8.25 -3.25
C GLY A 49 -16.10 -7.58 -3.04
N ALA A 50 -17.18 -8.33 -2.80
CA ALA A 50 -18.48 -7.77 -2.46
C ALA A 50 -18.45 -7.00 -1.12
N GLU A 51 -17.72 -7.51 -0.11
CA GLU A 51 -17.51 -6.80 1.15
C GLU A 51 -16.69 -5.52 0.94
N ILE A 52 -15.64 -5.58 0.13
CA ILE A 52 -14.79 -4.43 -0.22
C ILE A 52 -15.64 -3.34 -0.89
N ILE A 53 -16.41 -3.67 -1.94
CA ILE A 53 -17.25 -2.71 -2.66
C ILE A 53 -18.30 -2.07 -1.75
N LYS A 54 -18.89 -2.85 -0.85
CA LYS A 54 -19.80 -2.32 0.16
C LYS A 54 -19.10 -1.29 1.05
N TRP A 55 -17.94 -1.65 1.61
CA TRP A 55 -17.16 -0.75 2.46
C TRP A 55 -16.73 0.53 1.71
N THR A 56 -16.27 0.40 0.46
CA THR A 56 -15.88 1.52 -0.41
C THR A 56 -17.02 2.54 -0.54
N LYS A 57 -18.25 2.05 -0.78
CA LYS A 57 -19.44 2.90 -0.88
C LYS A 57 -19.79 3.55 0.45
N GLU A 58 -19.74 2.81 1.55
CA GLU A 58 -20.06 3.33 2.90
C GLU A 58 -19.06 4.38 3.38
N ASN A 59 -17.82 4.35 2.90
CA ASN A 59 -16.75 5.26 3.33
C ASN A 59 -16.44 6.38 2.33
N GLY A 60 -17.19 6.44 1.21
CA GLY A 60 -17.07 7.48 0.21
C GLY A 60 -15.72 7.49 -0.51
N ILE A 61 -15.16 6.30 -0.78
CA ILE A 61 -13.91 6.17 -1.53
C ILE A 61 -14.20 6.35 -3.02
N ASP A 62 -13.49 7.30 -3.63
CA ASP A 62 -13.55 7.57 -5.06
C ASP A 62 -12.53 6.71 -5.82
N ILE A 63 -12.88 6.28 -7.03
CA ILE A 63 -12.03 5.43 -7.87
C ILE A 63 -11.89 6.09 -9.24
N LYS A 64 -10.66 6.22 -9.73
CA LYS A 64 -10.32 6.90 -10.98
C LYS A 64 -9.38 6.07 -11.84
N LEU A 65 -9.36 6.33 -13.15
CA LEU A 65 -8.42 5.72 -14.10
C LEU A 65 -7.32 6.70 -14.47
N ASP A 66 -6.09 6.36 -14.12
CA ASP A 66 -4.90 7.15 -14.42
C ASP A 66 -4.19 6.62 -15.67
N TYR A 67 -3.98 7.51 -16.63
CA TYR A 67 -3.34 7.24 -17.91
C TYR A 67 -1.88 7.70 -17.96
N GLN A 68 -1.40 8.38 -16.91
CA GLN A 68 -0.01 8.77 -16.74
C GLN A 68 0.85 7.62 -16.20
N CYS A 69 0.23 6.57 -15.64
CA CYS A 69 0.93 5.34 -15.31
C CYS A 69 1.60 4.74 -16.55
N GLU A 70 2.80 4.18 -16.38
CA GLU A 70 3.46 3.44 -17.45
C GLU A 70 2.67 2.16 -17.78
N GLU A 71 2.68 1.73 -19.05
CA GLU A 71 1.93 0.54 -19.52
C GLU A 71 2.35 -0.75 -18.78
N ALA A 72 3.60 -0.84 -18.34
CA ALA A 72 4.15 -1.92 -17.53
C ALA A 72 4.33 -1.54 -16.04
N GLY A 73 3.77 -0.40 -15.63
CA GLY A 73 3.92 0.17 -14.29
C GLY A 73 3.03 -0.48 -13.24
N ALA A 74 2.91 0.19 -12.08
CA ALA A 74 2.04 -0.24 -10.98
C ALA A 74 0.59 -0.44 -11.44
N GLY A 75 -0.14 -1.34 -10.75
CA GLY A 75 -1.54 -1.62 -11.03
C GLY A 75 -2.49 -0.48 -10.65
N GLY A 76 -2.10 0.31 -9.67
CA GLY A 76 -2.81 1.45 -9.13
C GLY A 76 -2.01 2.08 -7.99
N TYR A 77 -2.64 3.04 -7.33
CA TYR A 77 -2.16 3.63 -6.08
C TYR A 77 -3.33 4.27 -5.31
N TYR A 78 -3.26 4.28 -3.99
CA TYR A 78 -4.12 5.08 -3.12
C TYR A 78 -3.45 6.40 -2.76
N ILE A 79 -4.23 7.50 -2.75
CA ILE A 79 -3.77 8.82 -2.29
C ILE A 79 -4.28 9.04 -0.85
N PRO A 80 -3.40 9.01 0.17
CA PRO A 80 -3.79 9.23 1.56
C PRO A 80 -4.50 10.58 1.77
N GLY A 81 -5.63 10.54 2.48
CA GLY A 81 -6.41 11.74 2.85
C GLY A 81 -7.36 12.29 1.78
N SER A 82 -7.16 11.99 0.49
CA SER A 82 -8.10 12.39 -0.57
C SER A 82 -9.26 11.40 -0.73
N LYS A 83 -9.18 10.22 -0.10
CA LYS A 83 -10.12 9.09 -0.30
C LYS A 83 -10.20 8.66 -1.77
N THR A 84 -9.11 8.75 -2.52
CA THR A 84 -9.06 8.42 -3.94
C THR A 84 -8.14 7.23 -4.20
N VAL A 85 -8.64 6.24 -4.93
CA VAL A 85 -7.86 5.17 -5.54
C VAL A 85 -7.75 5.44 -7.03
N CYS A 86 -6.52 5.43 -7.56
CA CYS A 86 -6.23 5.53 -8.98
C CYS A 86 -5.80 4.16 -9.51
N LEU A 87 -6.37 3.74 -10.64
CA LEU A 87 -6.02 2.49 -11.32
C LEU A 87 -5.30 2.79 -12.63
N ASN A 88 -4.30 1.96 -12.98
CA ASN A 88 -3.57 2.11 -14.23
C ASN A 88 -4.46 1.77 -15.43
N ALA A 89 -4.82 2.77 -16.21
CA ALA A 89 -5.79 2.62 -17.27
C ALA A 89 -5.30 1.78 -18.46
N HIS A 90 -4.00 1.49 -18.57
CA HIS A 90 -3.44 0.68 -19.64
C HIS A 90 -3.54 -0.83 -19.37
N LEU A 91 -3.86 -1.23 -18.14
CA LEU A 91 -3.99 -2.64 -17.78
C LEU A 91 -5.36 -3.22 -18.13
N PRO A 92 -5.47 -4.52 -18.43
CA PRO A 92 -6.75 -5.17 -18.69
C PRO A 92 -7.61 -5.27 -17.42
N ASP A 93 -8.93 -5.32 -17.60
CA ASP A 93 -9.90 -5.21 -16.50
C ASP A 93 -9.70 -6.31 -15.43
N GLU A 94 -9.38 -7.53 -15.82
CA GLU A 94 -9.15 -8.65 -14.90
C GLU A 94 -7.93 -8.40 -13.99
N ARG A 95 -6.90 -7.72 -14.51
CA ARG A 95 -5.74 -7.30 -13.70
C ARG A 95 -6.12 -6.16 -12.76
N LEU A 96 -6.97 -5.24 -13.25
CA LEU A 96 -7.46 -4.11 -12.47
C LEU A 96 -8.41 -4.53 -11.33
N VAL A 97 -9.11 -5.66 -11.43
CA VAL A 97 -9.88 -6.21 -10.30
C VAL A 97 -8.97 -6.48 -9.10
N MET A 98 -7.83 -7.13 -9.32
CA MET A 98 -6.89 -7.47 -8.24
C MET A 98 -6.15 -6.23 -7.73
N ALA A 99 -5.75 -5.34 -8.62
CA ALA A 99 -5.17 -4.05 -8.24
C ALA A 99 -6.17 -3.22 -7.41
N LEU A 100 -7.44 -3.16 -7.80
CA LEU A 100 -8.46 -2.44 -7.05
C LEU A 100 -8.66 -2.99 -5.64
N ALA A 101 -8.66 -4.32 -5.47
CA ALA A 101 -8.73 -4.92 -4.15
C ALA A 101 -7.54 -4.54 -3.26
N HIS A 102 -6.34 -4.53 -3.84
CA HIS A 102 -5.09 -4.10 -3.19
C HIS A 102 -5.16 -2.62 -2.75
N GLU A 103 -5.48 -1.71 -3.68
CA GLU A 103 -5.52 -0.27 -3.38
C GLU A 103 -6.66 0.12 -2.42
N LEU A 104 -7.81 -0.55 -2.50
CA LEU A 104 -8.88 -0.33 -1.52
C LEU A 104 -8.51 -0.84 -0.12
N ARG A 105 -7.58 -1.79 -0.01
CA ARG A 105 -7.01 -2.16 1.27
C ARG A 105 -6.14 -1.02 1.83
N HIS A 106 -5.34 -0.35 1.00
CA HIS A 106 -4.63 0.87 1.41
C HIS A 106 -5.58 1.98 1.85
N ALA A 107 -6.71 2.17 1.17
CA ALA A 107 -7.72 3.12 1.61
C ALA A 107 -8.27 2.78 3.01
N TRP A 108 -8.57 1.50 3.26
CA TRP A 108 -9.00 1.04 4.59
C TRP A 108 -7.91 1.25 5.66
N GLN A 109 -6.66 0.92 5.34
CA GLN A 109 -5.51 1.13 6.22
C GLN A 109 -5.34 2.62 6.56
N GLY A 110 -5.52 3.51 5.58
CA GLY A 110 -5.50 4.96 5.76
C GLY A 110 -6.55 5.46 6.75
N GLU A 111 -7.80 4.98 6.67
CA GLU A 111 -8.86 5.29 7.64
C GLU A 111 -8.55 4.76 9.06
N LYS A 112 -7.71 3.73 9.17
CA LYS A 112 -7.22 3.19 10.45
C LYS A 112 -5.97 3.88 10.98
N GLY A 113 -5.41 4.83 10.23
CA GLY A 113 -4.15 5.52 10.59
C GLY A 113 -2.89 4.71 10.26
N PHE A 114 -3.02 3.60 9.54
CA PHE A 114 -1.91 2.74 9.11
C PHE A 114 -1.24 3.28 7.85
N CYS A 115 -0.71 4.50 7.92
CA CYS A 115 0.14 5.07 6.87
C CYS A 115 1.59 5.07 7.37
N PRO A 116 2.55 4.48 6.65
CA PRO A 116 3.96 4.50 7.04
C PRO A 116 4.45 5.94 7.16
N THR A 117 5.27 6.24 8.17
CA THR A 117 5.87 7.57 8.32
C THR A 117 7.38 7.50 8.52
N MET A 118 8.09 8.47 7.95
CA MET A 118 9.54 8.65 8.14
C MET A 118 9.89 9.40 9.44
N TYR A 119 8.91 9.67 10.33
CA TYR A 119 9.10 10.56 11.48
C TYR A 119 10.13 10.03 12.51
N LYS A 120 10.24 8.71 12.65
CA LYS A 120 11.19 8.09 13.60
C LYS A 120 12.55 7.88 12.95
N ASP A 121 12.60 7.03 11.92
CA ASP A 121 13.80 6.64 11.19
C ASP A 121 13.42 5.81 9.94
N VAL A 122 14.29 5.79 8.94
CA VAL A 122 14.09 5.01 7.70
C VAL A 122 13.85 3.51 7.94
N HIS A 123 14.45 2.93 8.98
CA HIS A 123 14.29 1.50 9.26
C HIS A 123 12.88 1.17 9.77
N THR A 124 12.35 2.00 10.67
CA THR A 124 10.97 1.92 11.12
C THR A 124 10.00 2.10 9.96
N TYR A 125 10.24 3.08 9.07
CA TYR A 125 9.44 3.29 7.87
C TYR A 125 9.40 2.05 6.97
N LEU A 126 10.57 1.48 6.64
CA LEU A 126 10.66 0.27 5.81
C LEU A 126 9.93 -0.91 6.42
N LYS A 127 10.05 -1.10 7.74
CA LYS A 127 9.29 -2.14 8.45
C LYS A 127 7.80 -1.91 8.30
N GLN A 128 7.29 -0.72 8.63
CA GLN A 128 5.87 -0.38 8.50
C GLN A 128 5.36 -0.62 7.09
N PHE A 129 6.09 -0.12 6.09
CA PHE A 129 5.74 -0.24 4.69
C PHE A 129 5.58 -1.70 4.26
N ARG A 130 6.56 -2.56 4.58
CA ARG A 130 6.50 -3.99 4.23
C ARG A 130 5.25 -4.70 4.77
N PHE A 131 4.90 -4.44 6.03
CA PHE A 131 3.73 -5.09 6.64
C PHE A 131 2.41 -4.59 6.05
N ILE A 132 2.33 -3.30 5.76
CA ILE A 132 1.18 -2.66 5.12
C ILE A 132 0.95 -3.22 3.71
N GLU A 133 2.00 -3.35 2.90
CA GLU A 133 1.95 -3.99 1.58
C GLU A 133 1.64 -5.49 1.65
N ALA A 134 2.19 -6.20 2.64
CA ALA A 134 1.91 -7.61 2.83
C ALA A 134 0.43 -7.87 3.16
N ASP A 135 -0.20 -7.02 3.96
CA ASP A 135 -1.65 -7.07 4.23
C ASP A 135 -2.48 -6.72 3.00
N ALA A 136 -2.08 -5.71 2.21
CA ALA A 136 -2.74 -5.43 0.93
C ALA A 136 -2.63 -6.61 -0.05
N ALA A 137 -1.46 -7.25 -0.12
CA ALA A 137 -1.26 -8.47 -0.89
C ALA A 137 -2.10 -9.64 -0.37
N ALA A 138 -2.31 -9.78 0.94
CA ALA A 138 -3.19 -10.82 1.49
C ALA A 138 -4.61 -10.73 0.92
N ILE A 139 -5.19 -9.52 0.93
CA ILE A 139 -6.52 -9.25 0.37
C ILE A 139 -6.56 -9.51 -1.14
N GLU A 140 -5.54 -9.05 -1.86
CA GLU A 140 -5.38 -9.28 -3.29
C GLU A 140 -5.37 -10.78 -3.64
N ILE A 141 -4.64 -11.60 -2.89
CA ILE A 141 -4.55 -13.05 -3.09
C ILE A 141 -5.86 -13.75 -2.72
N GLN A 142 -6.56 -13.30 -1.68
CA GLN A 142 -7.89 -13.82 -1.33
C GLN A 142 -8.88 -13.61 -2.48
N VAL A 143 -8.96 -12.39 -3.02
CA VAL A 143 -9.81 -12.09 -4.18
C VAL A 143 -9.37 -12.90 -5.39
N THR A 144 -8.06 -13.04 -5.63
CA THR A 144 -7.54 -13.84 -6.74
C THR A 144 -7.97 -15.31 -6.64
N SER A 145 -7.91 -15.90 -5.44
CA SER A 145 -8.34 -17.28 -5.21
C SER A 145 -9.83 -17.47 -5.50
N GLU A 146 -10.66 -16.56 -5.01
CA GLU A 146 -12.12 -16.56 -5.23
C GLU A 146 -12.49 -16.32 -6.69
N TRP A 147 -11.67 -15.54 -7.41
CA TRP A 147 -11.82 -15.26 -8.83
C TRP A 147 -11.46 -16.48 -9.68
N VAL A 148 -10.30 -17.10 -9.46
CA VAL A 148 -9.87 -18.32 -10.18
C VAL A 148 -10.87 -19.45 -10.00
N ALA A 149 -11.46 -19.59 -8.82
CA ALA A 149 -12.50 -20.60 -8.55
C ALA A 149 -13.76 -20.42 -9.42
N ARG A 150 -14.05 -19.19 -9.87
CA ARG A 150 -15.18 -18.86 -10.76
C ARG A 150 -14.79 -18.81 -12.24
N HIS A 151 -13.55 -18.41 -12.50
CA HIS A 151 -12.99 -18.15 -13.82
C HIS A 151 -11.74 -19.02 -14.02
N PRO A 152 -11.89 -20.34 -14.24
CA PRO A 152 -10.76 -21.28 -14.28
C PRO A 152 -9.79 -21.03 -15.44
N ASP A 153 -10.22 -20.30 -16.48
CA ASP A 153 -9.37 -19.89 -17.60
C ASP A 153 -8.48 -18.68 -17.29
N PHE A 154 -8.77 -17.96 -16.20
CA PHE A 154 -7.93 -16.86 -15.75
C PHE A 154 -6.57 -17.41 -15.29
N LYS A 155 -5.50 -16.82 -15.81
CA LYS A 155 -4.13 -17.17 -15.45
C LYS A 155 -3.53 -16.06 -14.58
N PRO A 156 -3.41 -16.28 -13.25
CA PRO A 156 -2.70 -15.34 -12.39
C PRO A 156 -1.27 -15.10 -12.89
N ASP A 157 -0.69 -13.95 -12.57
CA ASP A 157 0.76 -13.78 -12.77
C ASP A 157 1.54 -14.71 -11.83
N PRO A 158 2.85 -14.89 -12.07
CA PRO A 158 3.67 -15.82 -11.29
C PRO A 158 3.64 -15.58 -9.77
N PHE A 159 3.58 -14.34 -9.29
CA PHE A 159 3.53 -14.06 -7.86
C PHE A 159 2.21 -14.55 -7.26
N ARG A 160 1.08 -14.17 -7.88
CA ARG A 160 -0.24 -14.60 -7.42
C ARG A 160 -0.37 -16.12 -7.44
N GLN A 161 0.10 -16.77 -8.51
CA GLN A 161 0.09 -18.23 -8.61
C GLN A 161 0.92 -18.89 -7.50
N ALA A 162 2.13 -18.39 -7.24
CA ALA A 162 2.99 -18.93 -6.17
C ALA A 162 2.32 -18.83 -4.78
N CYS A 163 1.59 -17.73 -4.51
CA CYS A 163 0.85 -17.58 -3.27
C CYS A 163 -0.33 -18.58 -3.17
N LEU A 164 -1.05 -18.82 -4.27
CA LEU A 164 -2.13 -19.81 -4.31
C LEU A 164 -1.59 -21.23 -4.07
N ASP A 165 -0.46 -21.58 -4.67
CA ASP A 165 0.21 -22.86 -4.46
C ASP A 165 0.67 -23.02 -3.00
N LEU A 166 1.14 -21.94 -2.36
CA LEU A 166 1.48 -21.91 -0.94
C LEU A 166 0.24 -22.14 -0.07
N ALA A 167 -0.87 -21.46 -0.37
CA ALA A 167 -2.13 -21.62 0.34
C ALA A 167 -2.62 -23.08 0.30
N GLU A 168 -2.52 -23.73 -0.85
CA GLU A 168 -2.93 -25.13 -0.99
C GLU A 168 -2.06 -26.09 -0.17
N LYS A 169 -0.74 -25.86 -0.14
CA LYS A 169 0.17 -26.61 0.74
C LYS A 169 -0.14 -26.39 2.23
N GLN A 170 -0.53 -25.16 2.59
CA GLN A 170 -0.89 -24.82 3.96
C GLN A 170 -2.18 -25.50 4.40
N LYS A 171 -3.22 -25.61 3.55
CA LYS A 171 -4.46 -26.34 3.91
C LYS A 171 -4.20 -27.79 4.36
N GLN A 172 -3.15 -28.42 3.84
CA GLN A 172 -2.80 -29.80 4.18
C GLN A 172 -2.07 -29.92 5.53
N ASN A 173 -1.37 -28.88 5.99
CA ASN A 173 -0.38 -28.97 7.06
C ASN A 173 -0.46 -27.83 8.10
N ALA A 174 -1.37 -26.87 7.95
CA ALA A 174 -1.39 -25.67 8.77
C ALA A 174 -1.92 -25.96 10.19
N PRO A 175 -1.37 -25.26 11.19
CA PRO A 175 -1.96 -25.18 12.53
C PRO A 175 -3.45 -24.86 12.48
N GLU A 176 -4.21 -25.39 13.45
CA GLU A 176 -5.68 -25.19 13.53
C GLU A 176 -6.09 -23.71 13.50
N VAL A 177 -5.25 -22.81 14.05
CA VAL A 177 -5.51 -21.37 14.07
C VAL A 177 -5.53 -20.70 12.68
N LEU A 178 -4.93 -21.36 11.68
CA LEU A 178 -4.91 -20.91 10.28
C LEU A 178 -6.04 -21.53 9.44
N ARG A 179 -6.84 -22.44 10.01
CA ARG A 179 -7.91 -23.11 9.26
C ARG A 179 -8.92 -22.11 8.73
N GLY A 180 -9.14 -22.11 7.41
CA GLY A 180 -10.02 -21.17 6.71
C GLY A 180 -9.42 -19.77 6.48
N LYS A 181 -8.14 -19.57 6.80
CA LYS A 181 -7.38 -18.31 6.61
C LYS A 181 -6.13 -18.51 5.74
N GLU A 182 -5.96 -19.70 5.16
CA GLU A 182 -4.72 -20.12 4.50
C GLU A 182 -4.38 -19.23 3.31
N THR A 183 -5.38 -18.82 2.54
CA THR A 183 -5.15 -17.95 1.37
C THR A 183 -4.68 -16.55 1.77
N LEU A 184 -5.32 -15.92 2.76
CA LEU A 184 -4.89 -14.62 3.30
C LEU A 184 -3.47 -14.72 3.88
N TRP A 185 -3.21 -15.76 4.66
CA TRP A 185 -1.89 -15.98 5.25
C TRP A 185 -0.81 -16.23 4.20
N ALA A 186 -1.10 -17.01 3.17
CA ALA A 186 -0.19 -17.25 2.07
C ALA A 186 0.12 -15.98 1.26
N GLY A 187 -0.87 -15.11 1.04
CA GLY A 187 -0.63 -13.81 0.41
C GLY A 187 0.26 -12.90 1.25
N PHE A 188 0.00 -12.86 2.56
CA PHE A 188 0.81 -12.10 3.52
C PHE A 188 2.27 -12.58 3.56
N CYS A 189 2.50 -13.87 3.79
CA CYS A 189 3.86 -14.44 3.79
C CYS A 189 4.51 -14.38 2.40
N GLY A 190 3.71 -14.54 1.34
CA GLY A 190 4.15 -14.51 -0.04
C GLY A 190 4.86 -13.22 -0.41
N PHE A 191 4.41 -12.06 0.11
CA PHE A 191 5.09 -10.77 -0.06
C PHE A 191 6.57 -10.82 0.35
N PHE A 192 6.86 -11.49 1.47
CA PHE A 192 8.21 -11.63 2.01
C PHE A 192 9.01 -12.76 1.37
N THR A 193 8.31 -13.80 0.88
CA THR A 193 8.92 -15.08 0.50
C THR A 193 9.17 -15.16 -1.01
N PHE A 194 8.28 -14.58 -1.82
CA PHE A 194 8.26 -14.83 -3.26
C PHE A 194 8.71 -13.63 -4.08
N GLY A 195 9.76 -13.88 -4.86
CA GLY A 195 10.26 -13.00 -5.91
C GLY A 195 11.08 -11.82 -5.39
N ASP A 196 11.49 -10.97 -6.33
CA ASP A 196 12.11 -9.68 -6.04
C ASP A 196 11.12 -8.64 -5.52
N ARG A 197 9.89 -9.02 -5.11
CA ARG A 197 8.84 -8.08 -4.73
C ARG A 197 9.25 -7.25 -3.52
N LYS A 198 9.60 -7.89 -2.40
CA LYS A 198 10.19 -7.20 -1.24
C LYS A 198 11.37 -6.31 -1.66
N ASN A 199 12.27 -6.79 -2.52
CA ASN A 199 13.45 -6.02 -2.96
C ASN A 199 13.08 -4.80 -3.82
N PHE A 200 12.09 -4.93 -4.71
CA PHE A 200 11.56 -3.87 -5.55
C PHE A 200 10.93 -2.77 -4.70
N TYR A 201 10.07 -3.16 -3.77
CA TYR A 201 9.40 -2.24 -2.85
C TYR A 201 10.38 -1.60 -1.84
N ASP A 202 11.35 -2.35 -1.33
CA ASP A 202 12.46 -1.82 -0.52
C ASP A 202 13.24 -0.76 -1.32
N GLY A 203 13.53 -1.03 -2.60
CA GLY A 203 14.27 -0.12 -3.47
C GLY A 203 13.52 1.18 -3.78
N GLY A 204 12.21 1.10 -4.04
CA GLY A 204 11.34 2.26 -4.24
C GLY A 204 11.13 3.07 -2.96
N SER A 205 10.99 2.39 -1.83
CA SER A 205 10.87 3.01 -0.50
C SER A 205 12.14 3.78 -0.12
N LEU A 206 13.31 3.17 -0.37
CA LEU A 206 14.60 3.82 -0.15
C LEU A 206 14.82 5.01 -1.09
N TYR A 207 14.42 4.91 -2.36
CA TYR A 207 14.47 6.04 -3.29
C TYR A 207 13.59 7.21 -2.81
N THR A 208 12.40 6.90 -2.28
CA THR A 208 11.51 7.90 -1.69
C THR A 208 12.14 8.54 -0.46
N ALA A 209 12.77 7.74 0.41
CA ALA A 209 13.49 8.23 1.57
C ALA A 209 14.71 9.10 1.19
N GLU A 210 15.46 8.73 0.14
CA GLU A 210 16.55 9.53 -0.44
C GLU A 210 16.04 10.89 -0.91
N ILE A 211 14.96 10.93 -1.70
CA ILE A 211 14.34 12.19 -2.14
C ILE A 211 13.87 13.01 -0.94
N MET A 212 13.22 12.38 0.03
CA MET A 212 12.75 13.08 1.23
C MET A 212 13.92 13.68 1.99
N ASN A 213 15.01 12.94 2.21
CA ASN A 213 16.22 13.45 2.87
C ASN A 213 16.91 14.57 2.09
N ASP A 214 16.93 14.51 0.76
CA ASP A 214 17.43 15.60 -0.09
C ASP A 214 16.52 16.86 -0.03
N ILE A 215 15.25 16.70 0.33
CA ILE A 215 14.27 17.77 0.54
C ILE A 215 14.29 18.29 2.00
N VAL A 216 14.90 17.55 2.95
CA VAL A 216 15.00 17.88 4.38
C VAL A 216 16.09 18.95 4.64
N GLU A 217 15.90 20.14 4.07
CA GLU A 217 15.84 21.33 4.93
C GLU A 217 14.39 21.39 5.47
N PHE A 218 14.06 20.48 6.38
CA PHE A 218 12.76 20.47 7.04
C PHE A 218 12.70 21.69 7.96
N ASP A 219 12.14 22.82 7.49
CA ASP A 219 11.96 24.01 8.32
C ASP A 219 10.88 23.82 9.42
N GLY A 220 10.31 22.60 9.53
CA GLY A 220 9.27 22.26 10.49
C GLY A 220 7.91 22.89 10.19
N LYS A 221 7.73 23.58 9.05
CA LYS A 221 6.45 24.22 8.67
C LYS A 221 5.74 23.58 7.49
N ARG A 222 6.41 22.74 6.70
CA ARG A 222 5.73 21.97 5.65
C ARG A 222 5.15 20.69 6.25
N ALA A 223 3.89 20.78 6.63
CA ALA A 223 3.10 19.61 6.98
C ALA A 223 2.96 18.69 5.75
N PRO A 224 2.78 17.36 5.96
CA PRO A 224 2.52 16.39 4.89
C PRO A 224 1.30 16.70 4.00
N THR A 225 0.55 17.76 4.31
CA THR A 225 -0.60 18.26 3.54
C THR A 225 -0.25 18.80 2.15
N GLU A 226 1.03 19.05 1.83
CA GLU A 226 1.41 19.58 0.51
C GLU A 226 1.66 18.49 -0.56
N TYR A 227 1.82 17.22 -0.16
CA TYR A 227 1.98 16.11 -1.11
C TYR A 227 0.63 15.41 -1.33
N GLY A 228 -0.08 15.80 -2.38
CA GLY A 228 -1.19 15.03 -2.98
C GLY A 228 -2.57 15.16 -2.31
N ALA A 229 -2.66 15.73 -1.12
CA ALA A 229 -3.93 16.09 -0.52
C ALA A 229 -4.27 17.53 -0.93
N GLY A 230 -5.35 17.77 -1.66
CA GLY A 230 -5.84 19.12 -1.95
C GLY A 230 -5.94 19.98 -0.68
N LYS A 231 -5.96 21.31 -0.84
CA LYS A 231 -5.86 22.31 0.26
C LYS A 231 -6.85 22.15 1.43
N ASP A 232 -7.87 21.31 1.29
CA ASP A 232 -8.98 21.14 2.23
C ASP A 232 -9.01 19.78 2.95
N HIS A 233 -8.08 18.87 2.67
CA HIS A 233 -8.08 17.53 3.26
C HIS A 233 -7.23 17.48 4.55
N LYS A 234 -7.90 17.29 5.70
CA LYS A 234 -7.21 16.98 6.96
C LYS A 234 -6.80 15.52 6.96
N LEU A 235 -5.49 15.27 6.89
CA LEU A 235 -4.94 13.94 7.12
C LEU A 235 -5.24 13.51 8.57
N PRO A 236 -5.73 12.28 8.83
CA PRO A 236 -5.78 11.76 10.18
C PRO A 236 -4.36 11.69 10.76
N PRO A 237 -4.20 11.71 12.09
CA PRO A 237 -2.89 11.47 12.69
C PRO A 237 -2.39 10.09 12.26
N PHE A 238 -1.38 10.07 11.39
CA PHE A 238 -0.73 8.86 10.92
C PHE A 238 0.39 8.51 11.88
N ASP A 239 0.20 7.45 12.68
CA ASP A 239 1.26 6.90 13.55
C ASP A 239 1.92 5.67 12.90
N GLY A 240 1.43 5.24 11.73
CA GLY A 240 1.79 4.00 11.08
C GLY A 240 1.34 2.78 11.89
N VAL A 241 1.92 1.62 11.59
CA VAL A 241 1.70 0.40 12.37
C VAL A 241 2.89 0.22 13.32
N ASN A 242 2.66 0.20 14.63
CA ASN A 242 3.69 -0.28 15.54
C ASN A 242 3.70 -1.81 15.51
N VAL A 243 4.60 -2.38 14.70
CA VAL A 243 4.69 -3.83 14.51
C VAL A 243 5.21 -4.56 15.77
N GLU A 244 5.84 -3.84 16.70
CA GLU A 244 6.25 -4.37 18.00
C GLU A 244 5.09 -4.39 19.01
N ASP A 245 4.01 -3.66 18.73
CA ASP A 245 2.77 -3.73 19.49
C ASP A 245 1.84 -4.78 18.85
N ALA A 246 1.77 -5.95 19.47
CA ALA A 246 0.94 -7.05 19.01
C ALA A 246 -0.53 -6.65 18.81
N ALA A 247 -1.07 -5.70 19.59
CA ALA A 247 -2.45 -5.24 19.41
C ALA A 247 -2.62 -4.41 18.14
N GLN A 248 -1.64 -3.57 17.78
CA GLN A 248 -1.67 -2.83 16.52
C GLN A 248 -1.41 -3.74 15.33
N PHE A 249 -0.47 -4.69 15.46
CA PHE A 249 -0.21 -5.66 14.43
C PHE A 249 -1.43 -6.54 14.12
N VAL A 250 -2.11 -7.06 15.15
CA VAL A 250 -3.33 -7.85 14.94
C VAL A 250 -4.42 -7.01 14.26
N LYS A 251 -4.57 -5.72 14.60
CA LYS A 251 -5.54 -4.85 13.92
C LYS A 251 -5.30 -4.73 12.42
N LEU A 252 -4.06 -4.84 11.96
CA LEU A 252 -3.74 -4.85 10.53
C LEU A 252 -4.51 -5.97 9.81
N GLY A 253 -4.74 -7.11 10.44
CA GLY A 253 -5.43 -8.25 9.84
C GLY A 253 -6.96 -8.20 9.90
N GLU A 254 -7.57 -7.13 10.43
CA GLU A 254 -9.02 -6.98 10.50
C GLU A 254 -9.65 -6.89 9.10
N GLY A 255 -10.75 -7.60 8.88
CA GLY A 255 -11.53 -7.50 7.66
C GLY A 255 -12.30 -6.18 7.54
N PHE A 256 -12.75 -5.85 6.34
CA PHE A 256 -13.46 -4.60 6.03
C PHE A 256 -14.74 -4.40 6.88
N ASN A 257 -15.39 -5.50 7.28
CA ASN A 257 -16.59 -5.48 8.12
C ASN A 257 -16.30 -5.54 9.64
N GLY A 258 -15.03 -5.63 10.05
CA GLY A 258 -14.59 -5.72 11.45
C GLY A 258 -14.96 -7.04 12.17
N LYS A 259 -15.49 -8.04 11.46
CA LYS A 259 -15.95 -9.32 12.04
C LYS A 259 -14.94 -10.45 11.90
N SER A 260 -14.01 -10.33 10.96
CA SER A 260 -12.95 -11.30 10.73
C SER A 260 -11.59 -10.69 11.03
N ASN A 261 -10.65 -11.53 11.44
CA ASN A 261 -9.25 -11.14 11.56
C ASN A 261 -8.35 -12.34 11.30
N TYR A 262 -7.57 -12.26 10.22
CA TYR A 262 -6.74 -13.40 9.80
C TYR A 262 -5.40 -13.49 10.56
N LEU A 263 -4.94 -12.36 11.14
CA LEU A 263 -3.77 -12.32 12.01
C LEU A 263 -4.10 -12.64 13.47
N ALA A 264 -5.37 -12.59 13.87
CA ALA A 264 -5.80 -12.93 15.21
C ALA A 264 -5.58 -14.41 15.53
N GLY A 265 -4.92 -14.64 16.67
CA GLY A 265 -4.61 -15.98 17.18
C GLY A 265 -3.32 -16.58 16.62
N LEU A 266 -2.67 -15.95 15.65
CA LEU A 266 -1.37 -16.40 15.18
C LEU A 266 -0.35 -16.27 16.33
N PRO A 267 0.45 -17.32 16.61
CA PRO A 267 1.53 -17.23 17.57
C PRO A 267 2.44 -16.07 17.20
N VAL A 268 2.80 -15.22 18.17
CA VAL A 268 3.73 -14.09 17.98
C VAL A 268 5.06 -14.58 17.40
N ASP A 269 5.43 -15.82 17.69
CA ASP A 269 6.61 -16.51 17.21
C ASP A 269 6.52 -16.86 15.71
N ILE A 270 5.32 -17.21 15.20
CA ILE A 270 5.05 -17.36 13.75
C ILE A 270 5.06 -16.01 13.05
N LEU A 271 4.81 -14.92 13.79
CA LEU A 271 4.94 -13.56 13.27
C LEU A 271 6.39 -13.09 13.17
N GLY A 272 7.36 -13.93 13.56
CA GLY A 272 8.81 -13.81 13.38
C GLY A 272 9.24 -12.52 12.71
N ILE A 273 9.11 -11.39 13.41
CA ILE A 273 9.26 -10.07 12.78
C ILE A 273 10.68 -9.98 12.20
N GLU A 274 11.66 -10.65 12.80
CA GLU A 274 13.02 -10.76 12.28
C GLU A 274 13.11 -11.56 10.96
N GLU A 275 12.34 -12.64 10.78
CA GLU A 275 12.26 -13.39 9.51
C GLU A 275 11.58 -12.56 8.42
N PHE A 276 10.52 -11.81 8.75
CA PHE A 276 9.79 -10.96 7.80
C PHE A 276 10.47 -9.60 7.53
N THR A 277 11.35 -9.15 8.42
CA THR A 277 12.14 -7.93 8.21
C THR A 277 13.50 -8.19 7.58
N GLY A 278 13.73 -9.43 7.13
CA GLY A 278 15.00 -9.97 6.63
C GLY A 278 15.86 -9.02 5.79
N ASN A 279 17.15 -9.35 5.72
CA ASN A 279 18.20 -8.49 5.18
C ASN A 279 17.83 -7.81 3.86
N LEU A 280 18.25 -6.55 3.71
CA LEU A 280 18.19 -5.86 2.43
C LEU A 280 19.10 -6.57 1.41
N SER A 281 18.73 -6.51 0.13
CA SER A 281 19.65 -6.87 -0.94
C SER A 281 20.94 -6.03 -0.83
N SER A 282 22.07 -6.51 -1.34
CA SER A 282 23.34 -5.77 -1.28
C SER A 282 23.26 -4.38 -1.93
N GLY A 283 22.39 -4.21 -2.94
CA GLY A 283 22.09 -2.91 -3.55
C GLY A 283 21.28 -2.00 -2.63
N ASN A 284 20.21 -2.51 -2.03
CA ASN A 284 19.36 -1.74 -1.10
C ASN A 284 20.08 -1.44 0.21
N GLN A 285 20.98 -2.31 0.67
CA GLN A 285 21.78 -2.09 1.88
C GLN A 285 22.67 -0.85 1.73
N LYS A 286 23.32 -0.68 0.57
CA LYS A 286 24.15 0.52 0.30
C LYS A 286 23.32 1.81 0.33
N ARG A 287 22.12 1.79 -0.24
CA ARG A 287 21.18 2.94 -0.22
C ARG A 287 20.72 3.23 1.20
N PHE A 288 20.33 2.20 1.94
CA PHE A 288 19.94 2.32 3.34
C PHE A 288 21.06 2.92 4.20
N ASP A 289 22.29 2.43 4.05
CA ASP A 289 23.44 2.95 4.80
C ASP A 289 23.68 4.43 4.48
N ALA A 290 23.53 4.85 3.21
CA ALA A 290 23.66 6.25 2.80
C ALA A 290 22.54 7.14 3.38
N VAL A 291 21.29 6.69 3.35
CA VAL A 291 20.14 7.40 3.94
C VAL A 291 20.34 7.57 5.45
N ARG A 292 20.75 6.49 6.14
CA ARG A 292 21.01 6.50 7.59
C ARG A 292 22.19 7.39 7.96
N GLU A 293 23.25 7.38 7.15
CA GLU A 293 24.39 8.28 7.34
C GLU A 293 23.93 9.75 7.23
N ALA A 294 23.11 10.09 6.22
CA ALA A 294 22.54 11.43 6.09
C ALA A 294 21.67 11.84 7.30
N GLU A 295 20.82 10.94 7.82
CA GLU A 295 20.04 11.17 9.04
C GLU A 295 20.95 11.48 10.25
N SER A 296 22.05 10.74 10.41
CA SER A 296 22.99 10.95 11.52
C SER A 296 23.71 12.31 11.46
N HIS A 297 23.96 12.82 10.24
CA HIS A 297 24.57 14.13 10.04
C HIS A 297 23.57 15.29 10.20
N ALA A 298 22.27 15.05 10.02
CA ALA A 298 21.21 16.03 10.28
C ALA A 298 20.94 16.25 11.79
N GLY A 299 21.50 15.40 12.66
CA GLY A 299 21.36 15.45 14.11
C GLY A 299 22.05 16.63 14.81
N THR A 300 21.51 17.85 14.67
CA THR A 300 21.61 18.93 15.68
C THR A 300 20.35 19.79 15.85
N THR A 301 19.24 19.51 15.12
CA THR A 301 17.96 20.18 15.39
C THR A 301 17.00 19.20 16.07
N GLN A 302 16.84 19.35 17.39
CA GLN A 302 15.83 18.64 18.18
C GLN A 302 14.47 18.74 17.49
N ALA A 303 13.85 17.58 17.21
CA ALA A 303 12.46 17.50 16.81
C ALA A 303 11.60 18.24 17.85
N ARG A 304 10.99 19.37 17.46
CA ARG A 304 10.05 20.07 18.32
C ARG A 304 8.78 19.23 18.43
N PRO A 305 8.23 19.04 19.64
CA PRO A 305 6.94 18.37 19.78
C PRO A 305 5.87 19.18 19.06
N ILE A 306 5.06 18.50 18.24
CA ILE A 306 3.86 19.08 17.64
C ILE A 306 2.91 19.44 18.79
N PRO A 307 2.42 20.69 18.89
CA PRO A 307 1.43 21.04 19.89
C PRO A 307 0.18 20.19 19.66
N ARG A 308 -0.24 19.41 20.66
CA ARG A 308 -1.61 18.87 20.67
C ARG A 308 -2.56 20.06 20.70
N MET A 309 -3.17 20.39 19.56
CA MET A 309 -4.30 21.32 19.54
C MET A 309 -5.49 20.60 20.15
N MET A 310 -5.94 21.10 21.31
CA MET A 310 -7.22 20.77 21.93
C MET A 310 -8.40 21.23 21.08
#